data_AF-A0A3D4Y2M0-F1
#
_entry.id   AF-A0A3D4Y2M0-F1
#
_cell.length_a   1.000
_cell.length_b   1.000
_cell.length_c   1.000
_cell.angle_alpha   90.00
_cell.angle_beta   90.00
_cell.angle_gamma   90.00
#
_symmetry.space_group_name_H-M   'P 1'
#
loop_
_entity.id
_entity.type
_entity.pdbx_description
1 polymer ?
#
loop_
_entity_poly.entity_id
_entity_poly.type
_entity_poly.pdbx_seq_one_letter_code
_entity_poly.pdbx_strand_id
1 'polypeptide(L)'
;MALVQAVENGKITESTTETTTSAGNDLGYDEFLQLLCAEMQYQDPLEPTSNTEYVAQLATFSQMESMLNMQNSIESTKANDLVGKYVIVKTTSETTGETTAVAGFVDYVQYENNQKYIYVNGNRYSLDDVYQVADTEYMEAVSLAEAFKASVAKLPDADKLTLAYQTDVENLATVYNGLTSYQQSYIDSDTLATFVKLDGTMKSLVFDNALSQIPSADELTLENKEAVEALRKNYDSLTTTEKTYISKDSYDQLTALEAKIAELEKKAG
;
A
#
# COMPACT_ATOMS: atom_id res chain seq x y z
N MET A 1 20.01 37.36 39.06
CA MET A 1 19.76 38.71 39.63
C MET A 1 18.31 38.74 40.08
N ALA A 2 18.06 39.00 41.37
CA ALA A 2 16.70 39.02 41.91
C ALA A 2 15.90 40.20 41.33
N LEU A 3 14.68 39.93 40.86
CA LEU A 3 13.69 40.97 40.53
C LEU A 3 13.12 41.49 41.86
N VAL A 4 13.68 42.60 42.35
CA VAL A 4 13.09 43.36 43.45
C VAL A 4 11.91 44.14 42.88
N GLN A 5 10.68 43.78 43.25
CA GLN A 5 9.51 44.60 42.95
C GLN A 5 9.52 45.83 43.86
N ALA A 6 9.37 47.02 43.27
CA ALA A 6 9.24 48.26 44.01
C ALA A 6 7.88 48.31 44.72
N VAL A 7 7.90 48.59 46.02
CA VAL A 7 6.69 48.83 46.84
C VAL A 7 6.52 50.34 46.98
N GLU A 8 5.38 50.88 46.58
CA GLU A 8 5.01 52.27 46.85
C GLU A 8 3.67 52.31 47.60
N ASN A 9 3.65 52.92 48.80
CA ASN A 9 2.47 53.06 49.68
C ASN A 9 1.66 51.78 49.98
N GLY A 10 2.35 50.65 50.17
CA GLY A 10 1.77 49.48 50.86
C GLY A 10 0.73 48.67 50.08
N LYS A 11 0.68 48.78 48.75
CA LYS A 11 -0.11 47.88 47.89
C LYS A 11 0.70 47.44 46.67
N ILE A 12 0.61 46.14 46.34
CA ILE A 12 1.24 45.55 45.15
C ILE A 12 0.38 45.90 43.95
N THR A 13 0.96 46.52 42.92
CA THR A 13 0.26 46.87 41.66
C THR A 13 0.41 45.72 40.65
N GLU A 14 -0.71 45.15 40.20
CA GLU A 14 -0.72 44.18 39.10
C GLU A 14 -0.37 44.88 37.78
N SER A 15 0.83 44.61 37.25
CA SER A 15 1.13 44.85 35.84
C SER A 15 0.98 43.53 35.09
N THR A 16 -0.08 43.45 34.31
CA THR A 16 -0.28 42.41 33.30
C THR A 16 0.78 42.57 32.22
N THR A 17 1.74 41.66 32.18
CA THR A 17 2.58 41.46 31.00
C THR A 17 2.63 39.96 30.74
N GLU A 18 1.78 39.52 29.80
CA GLU A 18 1.89 38.22 29.16
C GLU A 18 3.30 38.07 28.60
N THR A 19 4.09 37.19 29.21
CA THR A 19 5.29 36.63 28.59
C THR A 19 5.05 35.14 28.49
N THR A 20 4.70 34.71 27.28
CA THR A 20 4.75 33.33 26.84
C THR A 20 6.19 32.83 26.91
N THR A 21 6.58 32.27 28.06
CA THR A 21 7.72 31.36 28.12
C THR A 21 7.18 29.95 28.22
N SER A 22 7.40 29.19 27.15
CA SER A 22 7.44 27.73 27.21
C SER A 22 8.49 27.32 28.24
N ALA A 23 8.09 27.27 29.51
CA ALA A 23 8.86 26.66 30.58
C ALA A 23 8.77 25.15 30.38
N GLY A 24 9.65 24.64 29.52
CA GLY A 24 9.90 23.21 29.41
C GLY A 24 10.40 22.67 30.75
N ASN A 25 10.07 21.39 30.99
CA ASN A 25 10.28 20.58 32.20
C ASN A 25 11.68 20.58 32.86
N ASP A 26 12.63 21.44 32.48
CA ASP A 26 13.94 21.61 33.12
C ASP A 26 13.87 22.32 34.49
N LEU A 27 12.77 23.05 34.76
CA LEU A 27 12.63 23.85 35.97
C LEU A 27 12.66 22.99 37.25
N GLY A 28 12.03 21.81 37.23
CA GLY A 28 11.95 20.94 38.43
C GLY A 28 13.29 20.31 38.83
N TYR A 29 14.23 20.13 37.89
CA TYR A 29 15.55 19.56 38.17
C TYR A 29 16.54 20.62 38.67
N ASP A 30 16.55 21.81 38.06
CA ASP A 30 17.43 22.90 38.48
C ASP A 30 17.01 23.50 39.83
N GLU A 31 15.70 23.64 40.07
CA GLU A 31 15.16 24.10 41.36
C GLU A 31 15.40 23.05 42.47
N PHE A 32 15.41 21.77 42.11
CA PHE A 32 15.82 20.65 42.97
C PHE A 32 17.32 20.66 43.28
N LEU A 33 18.20 20.87 42.30
CA LEU A 33 19.64 21.01 42.55
C LEU A 33 19.96 22.24 43.42
N GLN A 34 19.20 23.32 43.24
CA GLN A 34 19.35 24.53 44.04
C GLN A 34 18.88 24.33 45.50
N LEU A 35 17.79 23.58 45.71
CA LEU A 35 17.35 23.14 47.04
C LEU A 35 18.33 22.16 47.68
N LEU A 36 18.85 21.18 46.93
CA LEU A 36 19.88 20.24 47.39
C LEU A 36 21.16 20.97 47.83
N CYS A 37 21.58 21.97 47.06
CA CYS A 37 22.78 22.77 47.37
C CYS A 37 22.56 23.69 48.58
N ALA A 38 21.35 24.26 48.72
CA ALA A 38 20.97 25.08 49.88
C ALA A 38 20.86 24.24 51.16
N GLU A 39 20.31 23.02 51.08
CA GLU A 39 20.20 22.12 52.23
C GLU A 39 21.56 21.59 52.68
N MET A 40 22.47 21.20 51.77
CA MET A 40 23.85 20.84 52.11
C MET A 40 24.62 21.95 52.85
N GLN A 41 24.24 23.21 52.64
CA GLN A 41 24.87 24.38 53.26
C GLN A 41 24.30 24.70 54.66
N TYR A 42 23.10 24.19 54.99
CA TYR A 42 22.37 24.47 56.24
C TYR A 42 22.00 23.23 57.07
N GLN A 43 22.52 22.04 56.74
CA GLN A 43 22.26 20.82 57.52
C GLN A 43 22.89 20.88 58.92
N ASP A 44 22.10 20.55 59.93
CA ASP A 44 22.58 20.15 61.25
C ASP A 44 23.27 18.77 61.11
N PRO A 45 24.57 18.62 61.46
CA PRO A 45 25.32 17.39 61.26
C PRO A 45 24.76 16.15 61.97
N LEU A 46 23.77 16.29 62.86
CA LEU A 46 23.26 15.23 63.71
C LEU A 46 22.06 14.45 63.12
N GLU A 47 21.39 14.90 62.04
CA GLU A 47 20.28 14.17 61.38
C GLU A 47 20.24 14.24 59.83
N PRO A 48 21.25 13.74 59.10
CA PRO A 48 21.31 13.81 57.64
C PRO A 48 20.39 12.83 56.87
N THR A 49 19.71 11.91 57.55
CA THR A 49 19.00 10.78 56.91
C THR A 49 17.65 11.14 56.30
N SER A 50 16.82 11.96 56.98
CA SER A 50 15.44 12.23 56.55
C SER A 50 15.35 13.05 55.24
N ASN A 51 16.21 14.06 55.08
CA ASN A 51 16.17 14.93 53.90
C ASN A 51 16.78 14.26 52.67
N THR A 52 17.83 13.45 52.86
CA THR A 52 18.40 12.63 51.79
C THR A 52 17.39 11.61 51.25
N GLU A 53 16.56 11.04 52.11
CA GLU A 53 15.55 10.04 51.73
C GLU A 53 14.36 10.67 50.97
N TYR A 54 13.91 11.87 51.34
CA TYR A 54 12.88 12.61 50.59
C TYR A 54 13.38 13.05 49.20
N VAL A 55 14.62 13.56 49.13
CA VAL A 55 15.30 13.90 47.87
C VAL A 55 15.45 12.68 46.97
N ALA A 56 15.81 11.53 47.54
CA ALA A 56 15.88 10.26 46.79
C ALA A 56 14.51 9.81 46.26
N GLN A 57 13.43 10.01 47.02
CA GLN A 57 12.06 9.70 46.57
C GLN A 57 11.60 10.65 45.45
N LEU A 58 11.86 11.97 45.57
CA LEU A 58 11.55 12.93 44.50
C LEU A 58 12.34 12.64 43.22
N ALA A 59 13.64 12.36 43.34
CA ALA A 59 14.46 11.95 42.20
C ALA A 59 13.92 10.68 41.53
N THR A 60 13.36 9.74 42.32
CA THR A 60 12.69 8.53 41.80
C THR A 60 11.41 8.88 41.02
N PHE A 61 10.59 9.81 41.52
CA PHE A 61 9.39 10.29 40.82
C PHE A 61 9.74 11.01 39.50
N SER A 62 10.74 11.89 39.50
CA SER A 62 11.17 12.59 38.27
C SER A 62 11.73 11.64 37.21
N GLN A 63 12.42 10.56 37.63
CA GLN A 63 12.84 9.50 36.71
C GLN A 63 11.65 8.72 36.14
N MET A 64 10.65 8.40 36.95
CA MET A 64 9.42 7.74 36.48
C MET A 64 8.65 8.61 35.48
N GLU A 65 8.51 9.91 35.76
CA GLU A 65 7.86 10.86 34.86
C GLU A 65 8.62 10.98 33.52
N SER A 66 9.95 11.06 33.59
CA SER A 66 10.79 11.05 32.38
C SER A 66 10.62 9.75 31.56
N MET A 67 10.49 8.60 32.23
CA MET A 67 10.22 7.32 31.57
C MET A 67 8.83 7.28 30.92
N LEU A 68 7.80 7.81 31.59
CA LEU A 68 6.45 7.93 31.02
C LEU A 68 6.42 8.87 29.81
N ASN A 69 7.15 9.99 29.87
CA ASN A 69 7.30 10.91 28.73
C ASN A 69 8.01 10.24 27.54
N MET A 70 9.06 9.45 27.80
CA MET A 70 9.73 8.66 26.77
C MET A 70 8.80 7.63 26.14
N GLN A 71 8.03 6.88 26.96
CA GLN A 71 7.06 5.90 26.49
C GLN A 71 5.99 6.56 25.59
N ASN A 72 5.47 7.72 26.00
CA ASN A 72 4.53 8.51 25.20
C ASN A 72 5.13 8.97 23.86
N SER A 73 6.41 9.35 23.85
CA SER A 73 7.13 9.73 22.63
C SER A 73 7.28 8.53 21.68
N ILE A 74 7.67 7.36 22.21
CA ILE A 74 7.80 6.11 21.43
C ILE A 74 6.45 5.69 20.83
N GLU A 75 5.36 5.76 21.59
CA GLU A 75 4.01 5.49 21.08
C GLU A 75 3.60 6.47 19.99
N SER A 76 3.96 7.74 20.13
CA SER A 76 3.67 8.76 19.13
C SER A 76 4.43 8.48 17.84
N THR A 77 5.71 8.09 17.92
CA THR A 77 6.48 7.65 16.74
C THR A 77 5.86 6.43 16.09
N LYS A 78 5.53 5.39 16.87
CA LYS A 78 4.85 4.19 16.36
C LYS A 78 3.56 4.54 15.63
N ALA A 79 2.71 5.38 16.21
CA ALA A 79 1.46 5.80 15.58
C ALA A 79 1.73 6.50 14.24
N ASN A 80 2.68 7.44 14.20
CA ASN A 80 3.06 8.13 12.96
C ASN A 80 3.60 7.17 11.90
N ASP A 81 4.39 6.17 12.29
CA ASP A 81 4.95 5.18 11.36
C ASP A 81 3.88 4.27 10.74
N LEU A 82 2.70 4.17 11.37
CA LEU A 82 1.57 3.43 10.81
C LEU A 82 0.84 4.17 9.69
N VAL A 83 0.98 5.50 9.58
CA VAL A 83 0.29 6.28 8.54
C VAL A 83 0.71 5.78 7.16
N GLY A 84 -0.28 5.45 6.32
CA GLY A 84 -0.07 4.87 5.00
C GLY A 84 0.30 3.38 5.00
N LYS A 85 0.42 2.72 6.16
CA LYS A 85 0.57 1.27 6.25
C LYS A 85 -0.79 0.59 6.26
N TYR A 86 -0.82 -0.63 5.74
CA TYR A 86 -2.00 -1.48 5.80
C TYR A 86 -2.03 -2.19 7.15
N VAL A 87 -3.10 -2.02 7.92
CA VAL A 87 -3.24 -2.60 9.26
C VAL A 87 -4.49 -3.44 9.35
N ILE A 88 -4.47 -4.41 10.27
CA ILE A 88 -5.67 -5.11 10.74
C ILE A 88 -5.87 -4.70 12.18
N VAL A 89 -7.05 -4.16 12.48
CA VAL A 89 -7.46 -3.70 13.80
C VAL A 89 -8.52 -4.66 14.33
N LYS A 90 -8.42 -5.05 15.61
CA LYS A 90 -9.43 -5.88 16.27
C LYS A 90 -10.03 -5.13 17.44
N THR A 91 -11.33 -4.86 17.36
CA THR A 91 -12.08 -4.26 18.46
C THR A 91 -13.02 -5.27 19.07
N THR A 92 -13.12 -5.28 20.39
CA THR A 92 -14.11 -6.10 21.10
C THR A 92 -15.15 -5.20 21.71
N SER A 93 -16.42 -5.39 21.35
CA SER A 93 -17.50 -4.61 21.96
C SER A 93 -17.63 -4.98 23.43
N GLU A 94 -17.54 -3.99 24.32
CA GLU A 94 -17.73 -4.19 25.76
C GLU A 94 -19.16 -4.62 26.12
N THR A 95 -20.15 -4.31 25.25
CA THR A 95 -21.56 -4.61 25.49
C THR A 95 -21.94 -6.01 25.02
N THR A 96 -21.43 -6.46 23.87
CA THR A 96 -21.80 -7.75 23.29
C THR A 96 -20.72 -8.82 23.46
N GLY A 97 -19.49 -8.44 23.80
CA GLY A 97 -18.32 -9.33 23.82
C GLY A 97 -17.86 -9.76 22.43
N GLU A 98 -18.46 -9.23 21.37
CA GLU A 98 -18.15 -9.60 19.99
C GLU A 98 -16.88 -8.90 19.52
N THR A 99 -15.95 -9.67 18.97
CA THR A 99 -14.73 -9.15 18.35
C THR A 99 -14.94 -8.98 16.85
N THR A 100 -14.70 -7.76 16.36
CA THR A 100 -14.69 -7.45 14.93
C THR A 100 -13.28 -7.17 14.46
N ALA A 101 -12.97 -7.51 13.20
CA ALA A 101 -11.69 -7.21 12.58
C ALA A 101 -11.91 -6.30 11.37
N VAL A 102 -11.16 -5.20 11.31
CA VAL A 102 -11.20 -4.25 10.19
C VAL A 102 -9.81 -4.14 9.61
N ALA A 103 -9.71 -4.28 8.29
CA ALA A 103 -8.47 -4.14 7.55
C ALA A 103 -8.54 -2.89 6.66
N GLY A 104 -7.42 -2.17 6.55
CA GLY A 104 -7.33 -1.00 5.69
C GLY A 104 -6.05 -0.22 5.90
N PHE A 105 -5.85 0.79 5.07
CA PHE A 105 -4.76 1.75 5.23
C PHE A 105 -5.07 2.71 6.37
N VAL A 106 -4.04 3.08 7.14
CA VAL A 106 -4.16 4.16 8.13
C VAL A 106 -4.15 5.49 7.40
N ASP A 107 -5.27 6.21 7.48
CA ASP A 107 -5.48 7.51 6.83
C ASP A 107 -4.67 8.60 7.54
N TYR A 108 -4.78 8.67 8.88
CA TYR A 108 -4.05 9.60 9.73
C TYR A 108 -4.11 9.16 11.20
N VAL A 109 -3.29 9.81 12.02
CA VAL A 109 -3.26 9.67 13.48
C VAL A 109 -3.88 10.91 14.11
N GLN A 110 -4.64 10.71 15.18
CA GLN A 110 -5.19 11.78 16.00
C GLN A 110 -4.71 11.63 17.45
N TYR A 111 -4.35 12.75 18.06
CA TYR A 111 -3.92 12.84 19.45
C TYR A 111 -5.01 13.55 20.26
N GLU A 112 -5.62 12.86 21.22
CA GLU A 112 -6.63 13.41 22.12
C GLU A 112 -6.42 12.89 23.53
N ASN A 113 -6.42 13.76 24.55
CA ASN A 113 -6.34 13.39 25.97
C ASN A 113 -5.19 12.42 26.30
N ASN A 114 -3.99 12.65 25.74
CA ASN A 114 -2.82 11.75 25.83
C ASN A 114 -2.97 10.35 25.20
N GLN A 115 -4.12 10.06 24.60
CA GLN A 115 -4.38 8.83 23.83
C GLN A 115 -4.14 9.09 22.34
N LYS A 116 -3.73 8.03 21.65
CA LYS A 116 -3.39 8.06 20.23
C LYS A 116 -4.37 7.15 19.51
N TYR A 117 -5.01 7.72 18.50
CA TYR A 117 -6.00 7.04 17.70
C TYR A 117 -5.54 6.98 16.25
N ILE A 118 -5.82 5.87 15.60
CA ILE A 118 -5.64 5.74 14.15
C ILE A 118 -7.00 5.77 13.48
N TYR A 119 -7.05 6.33 12.28
CA TYR A 119 -8.23 6.27 11.43
C TYR A 119 -7.99 5.30 10.29
N VAL A 120 -8.89 4.32 10.15
CA VAL A 120 -8.84 3.28 9.11
C VAL A 120 -10.22 3.21 8.48
N ASN A 121 -10.28 3.40 7.16
CA ASN A 121 -11.54 3.47 6.41
C ASN A 121 -12.50 4.52 7.01
N GLY A 122 -11.98 5.65 7.49
CA GLY A 122 -12.75 6.72 8.14
C GLY A 122 -13.26 6.43 9.56
N ASN A 123 -12.97 5.25 10.14
CA ASN A 123 -13.36 4.90 11.50
C ASN A 123 -12.19 5.05 12.47
N ARG A 124 -12.47 5.50 13.70
CA ARG A 124 -11.47 5.72 14.76
C ARG A 124 -11.21 4.43 15.55
N TYR A 125 -9.94 4.10 15.77
CA TYR A 125 -9.50 2.97 16.58
C TYR A 125 -8.39 3.36 17.56
N SER A 126 -8.30 2.68 18.70
CA SER A 126 -7.14 2.85 19.59
C SER A 126 -5.89 2.30 18.92
N LEU A 127 -4.72 2.91 19.20
CA LEU A 127 -3.44 2.33 18.80
C LEU A 127 -3.25 0.91 19.34
N ASP A 128 -3.83 0.61 20.50
CA ASP A 128 -3.76 -0.71 21.15
C ASP A 128 -4.59 -1.78 20.44
N ASP A 129 -5.58 -1.38 19.62
CA ASP A 129 -6.43 -2.31 18.88
C ASP A 129 -5.74 -2.82 17.60
N VAL A 130 -4.57 -2.26 17.25
CA VAL A 130 -3.80 -2.69 16.08
C VAL A 130 -3.28 -4.11 16.31
N TYR A 131 -3.85 -5.05 15.56
CA TYR A 131 -3.52 -6.46 15.67
C TYR A 131 -2.36 -6.86 14.74
N GLN A 132 -2.33 -6.32 13.53
CA GLN A 132 -1.26 -6.55 12.55
C GLN A 132 -0.95 -5.30 11.75
N VAL A 133 0.32 -5.14 11.38
CA VAL A 133 0.82 -4.18 10.41
C VAL A 133 1.41 -4.98 9.27
N ALA A 134 0.85 -4.82 8.08
CA ALA A 134 1.31 -5.50 6.89
C ALA A 134 2.14 -4.56 6.03
N ASP A 135 3.10 -5.15 5.32
CA ASP A 135 3.85 -4.42 4.31
C ASP A 135 2.92 -4.01 3.17
N THR A 136 3.02 -2.75 2.75
CA THR A 136 2.13 -2.17 1.74
C THR A 136 2.33 -2.86 0.39
N GLU A 137 3.58 -3.11 -0.02
CA GLU A 137 3.88 -3.74 -1.31
C GLU A 137 3.37 -5.18 -1.34
N TYR A 138 3.53 -5.91 -0.23
CA TYR A 138 2.96 -7.24 -0.05
C TYR A 138 1.43 -7.24 -0.20
N MET A 139 0.74 -6.31 0.47
CA MET A 139 -0.72 -6.25 0.44
C MET A 139 -1.27 -5.81 -0.91
N GLU A 140 -0.61 -4.88 -1.58
CA GLU A 140 -0.94 -4.52 -2.96
C GLU A 140 -0.78 -5.73 -3.90
N ALA A 141 0.32 -6.47 -3.79
CA ALA A 141 0.57 -7.64 -4.62
C ALA A 141 -0.49 -8.74 -4.44
N VAL A 142 -0.82 -9.07 -3.19
CA VAL A 142 -1.87 -10.05 -2.86
C VAL A 142 -3.24 -9.59 -3.36
N SER A 143 -3.58 -8.31 -3.15
CA SER A 143 -4.87 -7.75 -3.56
C SER A 143 -5.03 -7.73 -5.09
N LEU A 144 -3.97 -7.35 -5.82
CA LEU A 144 -3.95 -7.35 -7.28
C LEU A 144 -4.05 -8.77 -7.83
N ALA A 145 -3.37 -9.75 -7.22
CA ALA A 145 -3.46 -11.14 -7.62
C ALA A 145 -4.88 -11.70 -7.43
N GLU A 146 -5.53 -11.41 -6.29
CA GLU A 146 -6.93 -11.80 -6.06
C GLU A 146 -7.90 -11.10 -7.02
N ALA A 147 -7.71 -9.80 -7.28
CA ALA A 147 -8.51 -9.07 -8.25
C ALA A 147 -8.34 -9.62 -9.68
N PHE A 148 -7.12 -9.99 -10.06
CA PHE A 148 -6.82 -10.63 -11.34
C PHE A 148 -7.50 -11.99 -11.44
N LYS A 149 -7.36 -12.85 -10.41
CA LYS A 149 -8.03 -14.14 -10.31
C LYS A 149 -9.55 -14.04 -10.44
N ALA A 150 -10.16 -13.11 -9.71
CA ALA A 150 -11.59 -12.86 -9.79
C ALA A 150 -12.02 -12.39 -11.19
N SER A 151 -11.16 -11.65 -11.89
CA SER A 151 -11.45 -11.18 -13.25
C SER A 151 -11.29 -12.30 -14.29
N VAL A 152 -10.28 -13.15 -14.16
CA VAL A 152 -10.13 -14.39 -14.96
C VAL A 152 -11.36 -15.30 -14.77
N ALA A 153 -11.82 -15.47 -13.54
CA ALA A 153 -12.97 -16.33 -13.22
C ALA A 153 -14.33 -15.82 -13.76
N LYS A 154 -14.42 -14.56 -14.21
CA LYS A 154 -15.63 -14.03 -14.87
C LYS A 154 -15.74 -14.44 -16.33
N LEU A 155 -14.63 -14.80 -16.96
CA LEU A 155 -14.63 -15.25 -18.34
C LEU A 155 -15.15 -16.67 -18.44
N PRO A 156 -15.82 -17.02 -19.56
CA PRO A 156 -16.20 -18.41 -19.80
C PRO A 156 -14.95 -19.29 -19.96
N ASP A 157 -15.15 -20.60 -19.84
CA ASP A 157 -14.12 -21.57 -20.21
C ASP A 157 -13.63 -21.34 -21.66
N ALA A 158 -12.37 -21.67 -21.92
CA ALA A 158 -11.73 -21.42 -23.22
C ALA A 158 -12.48 -22.05 -24.41
N ASP A 159 -13.14 -23.20 -24.23
CA ASP A 159 -13.95 -23.87 -25.26
C ASP A 159 -15.26 -23.15 -25.59
N LYS A 160 -15.71 -22.23 -24.73
CA LYS A 160 -16.91 -21.40 -24.90
C LYS A 160 -16.57 -19.94 -25.21
N LEU A 161 -15.29 -19.63 -25.38
CA LEU A 161 -14.82 -18.30 -25.66
C LEU A 161 -15.22 -17.87 -27.08
N THR A 162 -15.60 -16.61 -27.24
CA THR A 162 -15.97 -16.01 -28.53
C THR A 162 -15.39 -14.61 -28.63
N LEU A 163 -15.39 -14.01 -29.82
CA LEU A 163 -14.90 -12.64 -30.05
C LEU A 163 -15.60 -11.57 -29.21
N ALA A 164 -16.79 -11.86 -28.66
CA ALA A 164 -17.47 -10.95 -27.74
C ALA A 164 -16.66 -10.65 -26.47
N TYR A 165 -15.75 -11.56 -26.08
CA TYR A 165 -14.90 -11.42 -24.89
C TYR A 165 -13.51 -10.86 -25.22
N GLN A 166 -13.24 -10.44 -26.47
CA GLN A 166 -11.92 -10.00 -26.88
C GLN A 166 -11.38 -8.88 -26.00
N THR A 167 -12.18 -7.83 -25.79
CA THR A 167 -11.80 -6.69 -24.96
C THR A 167 -11.51 -7.09 -23.51
N ASP A 168 -12.28 -8.01 -22.94
CA ASP A 168 -12.07 -8.46 -21.56
C ASP A 168 -10.75 -9.24 -21.41
N VAL A 169 -10.43 -10.10 -22.37
CA VAL A 169 -9.16 -10.85 -22.40
C VAL A 169 -7.97 -9.92 -22.63
N GLU A 170 -8.09 -8.95 -23.55
CA GLU A 170 -7.05 -7.94 -23.79
C GLU A 170 -6.80 -7.04 -22.57
N ASN A 171 -7.88 -6.69 -21.85
CA ASN A 171 -7.77 -5.95 -20.59
C ASN A 171 -7.04 -6.78 -19.53
N LEU A 172 -7.34 -8.08 -19.40
CA LEU A 172 -6.59 -8.96 -18.51
C LEU A 172 -5.11 -9.04 -18.88
N ALA A 173 -4.79 -9.18 -20.17
CA ALA A 173 -3.41 -9.19 -20.64
C ALA A 173 -2.69 -7.88 -20.33
N THR A 174 -3.36 -6.75 -20.49
CA THR A 174 -2.84 -5.43 -20.13
C THR A 174 -2.55 -5.34 -18.63
N VAL A 175 -3.48 -5.79 -17.79
CA VAL A 175 -3.29 -5.85 -16.33
C VAL A 175 -2.09 -6.73 -16.00
N TYR A 176 -2.05 -7.97 -16.48
CA TYR A 176 -0.98 -8.91 -16.18
C TYR A 176 0.41 -8.38 -16.59
N ASN A 177 0.53 -7.83 -17.80
CA ASN A 177 1.79 -7.28 -18.31
C ASN A 177 2.21 -5.96 -17.62
N GLY A 178 1.25 -5.26 -17.01
CA GLY A 178 1.51 -4.06 -16.20
C GLY A 178 1.98 -4.35 -14.77
N LEU A 179 1.85 -5.60 -14.29
CA LEU A 179 2.31 -6.00 -12.97
C LEU A 179 3.84 -6.13 -12.93
N THR A 180 4.43 -5.81 -11.78
CA THR A 180 5.84 -6.10 -11.52
C THR A 180 6.08 -7.60 -11.34
N SER A 181 7.31 -8.07 -11.50
CA SER A 181 7.66 -9.48 -11.26
C SER A 181 7.34 -9.94 -9.83
N TYR A 182 7.45 -9.04 -8.85
CA TYR A 182 7.05 -9.33 -7.48
C TYR A 182 5.53 -9.56 -7.41
N GLN A 183 4.72 -8.67 -7.99
CA GLN A 183 3.26 -8.80 -8.01
C GLN A 183 2.79 -10.04 -8.79
N GLN A 184 3.39 -10.33 -9.94
CA GLN A 184 3.07 -11.52 -10.74
C GLN A 184 3.34 -12.82 -9.97
N SER A 185 4.33 -12.84 -9.07
CA SER A 185 4.64 -14.04 -8.27
C SER A 185 3.54 -14.46 -7.29
N TYR A 186 2.58 -13.58 -7.00
CA TYR A 186 1.42 -13.87 -6.15
C TYR A 186 0.22 -14.43 -6.92
N ILE A 187 0.25 -14.42 -8.25
CA ILE A 187 -0.79 -15.07 -9.06
C ILE A 187 -0.54 -16.58 -9.00
N ASP A 188 -1.53 -17.34 -8.51
CA ASP A 188 -1.40 -18.79 -8.43
C ASP A 188 -1.30 -19.45 -9.81
N SER A 189 -0.61 -20.59 -9.86
CA SER A 189 -0.29 -21.27 -11.12
C SER A 189 -1.53 -21.67 -11.92
N ASP A 190 -2.61 -22.01 -11.24
CA ASP A 190 -3.86 -22.46 -11.88
C ASP A 190 -4.57 -21.29 -12.55
N THR A 191 -4.61 -20.13 -11.87
CA THR A 191 -5.11 -18.87 -12.41
C THR A 191 -4.28 -18.42 -13.61
N LEU A 192 -2.95 -18.47 -13.50
CA LEU A 192 -2.07 -18.10 -14.59
C LEU A 192 -2.24 -19.03 -15.80
N ALA A 193 -2.31 -20.35 -15.58
CA ALA A 193 -2.52 -21.31 -16.66
C ALA A 193 -3.88 -21.09 -17.35
N THR A 194 -4.93 -20.79 -16.58
CA THR A 194 -6.25 -20.46 -17.11
C THR A 194 -6.21 -19.20 -17.96
N PHE A 195 -5.59 -18.13 -17.45
CA PHE A 195 -5.41 -16.89 -18.20
C PHE A 195 -4.63 -17.11 -19.51
N VAL A 196 -3.48 -17.79 -19.46
CA VAL A 196 -2.67 -18.08 -20.66
C VAL A 196 -3.48 -18.85 -21.71
N LYS A 197 -4.32 -19.79 -21.26
CA LYS A 197 -5.21 -20.54 -22.16
C LYS A 197 -6.27 -19.65 -22.80
N LEU A 198 -6.90 -18.78 -22.02
CA LEU A 198 -7.91 -17.84 -22.52
C LEU A 198 -7.30 -16.85 -23.53
N ASP A 199 -6.15 -16.27 -23.20
CA ASP A 199 -5.44 -15.34 -24.06
C ASP A 199 -5.03 -15.99 -25.38
N GLY A 200 -4.34 -17.14 -25.33
CA GLY A 200 -3.97 -17.88 -26.53
C GLY A 200 -5.16 -18.29 -27.40
N THR A 201 -6.26 -18.73 -26.77
CA THR A 201 -7.51 -19.05 -27.49
C THR A 201 -8.10 -17.81 -28.15
N MET A 202 -8.10 -16.66 -27.47
CA MET A 202 -8.56 -15.40 -28.05
C MET A 202 -7.69 -14.96 -29.23
N LYS A 203 -6.36 -15.09 -29.14
CA LYS A 203 -5.45 -14.79 -30.27
C LYS A 203 -5.78 -15.66 -31.48
N SER A 204 -6.07 -16.94 -31.25
CA SER A 204 -6.49 -17.88 -32.29
C SER A 204 -7.82 -17.46 -32.93
N LEU A 205 -8.84 -17.14 -32.13
CA LEU A 205 -10.13 -16.64 -32.63
C LEU A 205 -10.00 -15.36 -33.46
N VAL A 206 -9.19 -14.40 -32.99
CA VAL A 206 -8.94 -13.14 -33.70
C VAL A 206 -8.20 -13.40 -35.02
N PHE A 207 -7.21 -14.30 -35.00
CA PHE A 207 -6.47 -14.70 -36.19
C PHE A 207 -7.37 -15.37 -37.22
N ASP A 208 -8.15 -16.38 -36.81
CA ASP A 208 -9.07 -17.11 -37.68
C ASP A 208 -10.16 -16.19 -38.26
N ASN A 209 -10.66 -15.25 -37.45
CA ASN A 209 -11.60 -14.24 -37.93
C ASN A 209 -10.97 -13.37 -39.02
N ALA A 210 -9.77 -12.85 -38.80
CA ALA A 210 -9.06 -12.04 -39.80
C ALA A 210 -8.76 -12.85 -41.07
N LEU A 211 -8.34 -14.10 -40.93
CA LEU A 211 -8.12 -15.03 -42.04
C LEU A 211 -9.40 -15.26 -42.86
N SER A 212 -10.55 -15.42 -42.21
CA SER A 212 -11.85 -15.65 -42.88
C SER A 212 -12.34 -14.47 -43.74
N GLN A 213 -11.81 -13.27 -43.51
CA GLN A 213 -12.16 -12.07 -44.30
C GLN A 213 -11.32 -11.96 -45.58
N ILE A 214 -10.26 -12.77 -45.72
CA ILE A 214 -9.43 -12.80 -46.93
C ILE A 214 -10.01 -13.82 -47.90
N PRO A 215 -10.18 -13.49 -49.20
CA PRO A 215 -10.61 -14.45 -50.20
C PRO A 215 -9.73 -15.71 -50.23
N SER A 216 -10.30 -16.82 -50.68
CA SER A 216 -9.55 -18.05 -50.88
C SER A 216 -8.40 -17.84 -51.88
N ALA A 217 -7.38 -18.70 -51.84
CA ALA A 217 -6.22 -18.59 -52.73
C ALA A 217 -6.60 -18.66 -54.24
N ASP A 218 -7.73 -19.29 -54.58
CA ASP A 218 -8.20 -19.38 -55.96
C ASP A 218 -8.85 -18.07 -56.46
N GLU A 219 -9.41 -17.27 -55.54
CA GLU A 219 -10.10 -16.01 -55.83
C GLU A 219 -9.26 -14.78 -55.47
N LEU A 220 -8.04 -14.99 -54.96
CA LEU A 220 -7.17 -13.94 -54.47
C LEU A 220 -6.67 -13.04 -55.61
N THR A 221 -6.60 -11.73 -55.34
CA THR A 221 -6.06 -10.72 -56.26
C THR A 221 -4.99 -9.88 -55.57
N LEU A 222 -4.26 -9.06 -56.34
CA LEU A 222 -3.27 -8.12 -55.76
C LEU A 222 -3.89 -7.06 -54.85
N GLU A 223 -5.20 -6.80 -54.93
CA GLU A 223 -5.89 -5.89 -54.01
C GLU A 223 -5.92 -6.44 -52.57
N ASN A 224 -5.77 -7.76 -52.40
CA ASN A 224 -5.77 -8.40 -51.09
C ASN A 224 -4.39 -8.45 -50.42
N LYS A 225 -3.34 -7.99 -51.10
CA LYS A 225 -1.96 -8.06 -50.61
C LYS A 225 -1.79 -7.47 -49.22
N GLU A 226 -2.31 -6.26 -48.99
CA GLU A 226 -2.18 -5.59 -47.69
C GLU A 226 -2.86 -6.36 -46.56
N ALA A 227 -4.00 -7.02 -46.84
CA ALA A 227 -4.69 -7.84 -45.85
C ALA A 227 -3.89 -9.10 -45.48
N VAL A 228 -3.26 -9.75 -46.46
CA VAL A 228 -2.40 -10.92 -46.23
C VAL A 228 -1.15 -10.52 -45.43
N GLU A 229 -0.50 -9.41 -45.78
CA GLU A 229 0.66 -8.89 -45.06
C GLU A 229 0.31 -8.48 -43.62
N ALA A 230 -0.86 -7.85 -43.41
CA ALA A 230 -1.36 -7.52 -42.08
C ALA A 230 -1.61 -8.78 -41.24
N LEU A 231 -2.20 -9.83 -41.84
CA LEU A 231 -2.43 -11.09 -41.15
C LEU A 231 -1.11 -11.78 -40.74
N ARG A 232 -0.10 -11.77 -41.62
CA ARG A 232 1.26 -12.25 -41.27
C ARG A 232 1.86 -11.45 -40.13
N LYS A 233 1.76 -10.12 -40.18
CA LYS A 233 2.27 -9.25 -39.11
C LYS A 233 1.59 -9.56 -37.77
N ASN A 234 0.28 -9.80 -37.78
CA ASN A 234 -0.45 -10.21 -36.58
C ASN A 234 0.11 -11.53 -36.03
N TYR A 235 0.28 -12.56 -36.88
CA TYR A 235 0.89 -13.82 -36.47
C TYR A 235 2.31 -13.63 -35.90
N ASP A 236 3.14 -12.84 -36.56
CA ASP A 236 4.54 -12.64 -36.15
C ASP A 236 4.66 -11.91 -34.81
N SER A 237 3.71 -11.03 -34.50
CA SER A 237 3.62 -10.32 -33.21
C SER A 237 3.29 -11.21 -32.02
N LEU A 238 2.75 -12.42 -32.25
CA LEU A 238 2.45 -13.38 -31.21
C LEU A 238 3.74 -13.96 -30.59
N THR A 239 3.70 -14.16 -29.28
CA THR A 239 4.72 -14.90 -28.54
C THR A 239 4.76 -16.38 -28.95
N THR A 240 5.85 -17.06 -28.60
CA THR A 240 6.00 -18.50 -28.87
C THR A 240 4.85 -19.32 -28.29
N THR A 241 4.37 -18.97 -27.09
CA THR A 241 3.25 -19.67 -26.44
C THR A 241 1.94 -19.40 -27.17
N GLU A 242 1.62 -18.15 -27.50
CA GLU A 242 0.40 -17.80 -28.23
C GLU A 242 0.35 -18.47 -29.61
N LYS A 243 1.49 -18.56 -30.32
CA LYS A 243 1.59 -19.27 -31.61
C LYS A 243 1.19 -20.74 -31.52
N THR A 244 1.30 -21.39 -30.36
CA THR A 244 0.86 -22.79 -30.19
C THR A 244 -0.65 -22.97 -30.25
N TYR A 245 -1.43 -21.89 -30.12
CA TYR A 245 -2.89 -21.91 -30.23
C TYR A 245 -3.38 -21.68 -31.65
N ILE A 246 -2.52 -21.21 -32.55
CA ILE A 246 -2.85 -21.09 -33.97
C ILE A 246 -2.87 -22.50 -34.57
N SER A 247 -4.00 -22.88 -35.16
CA SER A 247 -4.12 -24.20 -35.76
C SER A 247 -3.14 -24.34 -36.93
N LYS A 248 -2.66 -25.57 -37.16
CA LYS A 248 -1.80 -25.84 -38.31
C LYS A 248 -2.51 -25.49 -39.62
N ASP A 249 -3.81 -25.80 -39.73
CA ASP A 249 -4.59 -25.53 -40.93
C ASP A 249 -4.69 -24.02 -41.20
N SER A 250 -4.97 -23.20 -40.18
CA SER A 250 -5.01 -21.74 -40.30
C SER A 250 -3.65 -21.16 -40.70
N TYR A 251 -2.57 -21.71 -40.15
CA TYR A 251 -1.20 -21.30 -40.52
C TYR A 251 -0.86 -21.68 -41.97
N ASP A 252 -1.17 -22.91 -42.38
CA ASP A 252 -0.94 -23.39 -43.73
C ASP A 252 -1.75 -22.56 -44.74
N GLN A 253 -2.99 -22.16 -44.40
CA GLN A 253 -3.79 -21.23 -45.20
C GLN A 253 -3.12 -19.87 -45.36
N LEU A 254 -2.60 -19.26 -44.29
CA LEU A 254 -1.83 -18.02 -44.38
C LEU A 254 -0.65 -18.17 -45.36
N THR A 255 0.12 -19.27 -45.26
CA THR A 255 1.27 -19.49 -46.16
C THR A 255 0.85 -19.66 -47.63
N ALA A 256 -0.30 -20.30 -47.88
CA ALA A 256 -0.84 -20.46 -49.23
C ALA A 256 -1.27 -19.11 -49.83
N LEU A 257 -1.92 -18.25 -49.03
CA LEU A 257 -2.29 -16.89 -49.44
C LEU A 257 -1.05 -16.07 -49.82
N GLU A 258 0.02 -16.14 -49.02
CA GLU A 258 1.28 -15.44 -49.32
C GLU A 258 1.95 -15.95 -50.60
N ALA A 259 2.02 -17.27 -50.78
CA ALA A 259 2.55 -17.87 -51.98
C ALA A 259 1.75 -17.42 -53.22
N LYS A 260 0.43 -17.29 -53.08
CA LYS A 260 -0.45 -16.82 -54.14
C LYS A 260 -0.21 -15.35 -54.49
N ILE A 261 -0.08 -14.47 -53.50
CA ILE A 261 0.27 -13.06 -53.72
C ILE A 261 1.59 -12.96 -54.47
N ALA A 262 2.63 -13.69 -54.04
CA ALA A 262 3.93 -13.67 -54.71
C ALA A 262 3.86 -14.15 -56.18
N GLU A 263 3.01 -15.16 -56.47
CA GLU A 263 2.77 -15.61 -57.85
C GLU A 263 2.12 -14.52 -58.70
N LEU A 264 1.11 -13.83 -58.16
CA LEU A 264 0.38 -12.76 -58.84
C LEU A 264 1.30 -11.55 -59.11
N GLU A 265 2.17 -11.19 -58.18
CA GLU A 265 3.14 -10.11 -58.35
C GLU A 265 4.12 -10.42 -59.49
N LYS A 266 4.63 -11.65 -59.54
CA LYS A 266 5.53 -12.09 -60.62
C LYS A 266 4.85 -12.10 -61.99
N LYS A 267 3.53 -12.31 -62.05
CA LYS A 267 2.77 -12.26 -63.31
C LYS A 267 2.45 -10.83 -63.76
N ALA A 268 2.42 -9.87 -62.83
CA ALA A 268 2.10 -8.48 -63.11
C ALA A 268 3.34 -7.62 -63.46
N GLY A 269 4.55 -8.07 -63.09
CA GLY A 269 5.84 -7.46 -63.46
C GLY A 269 6.44 -8.03 -64.73
#